data_AF-A0A2V1BZ53-F1
#
_entry.id   AF-A0A2V1BZ53-F1
#
_cell.length_a   1.000
_cell.length_b   1.000
_cell.length_c   1.000
_cell.angle_alpha   90.00
_cell.angle_beta   90.00
_cell.angle_gamma   90.00
#
_symmetry.space_group_name_H-M   'P 1'
#
loop_
_entity.id
_entity.type
_entity.pdbx_description
1 polymer ?
#
loop_
_entity_poly.entity_id
_entity_poly.type
_entity_poly.pdbx_seq_one_letter_code
_entity_poly.pdbx_strand_id
1 'polypeptide(L)'
;MDNLSASQKAQLQEVADGMLKIYHTLSRMSYLDATHIHPGPHDIRPLLPLYHSLNLSPSIIYLYSILPYIDSDSSGLEEFFQGGRFADFRKEEHVKEGRNPLYDELEEDEGDGEDGRDGIKGGLRSWMTPLSLLGNHGSVIIYDARKHCIGIIDHESCGSADRNIDLGYIQLARSDGNDSDDEGEGKEKRKSGRGDEDQDDGEIGDEEGENDDWEDVDEDDDDEESEGESQEGIYDSMPSRHAPDVLRDIVRWFEDLSEIPERAGVNADVNKEIYQNNKWPTADFDTDGLLVDQARAEAAASARYESEEPIREVWKYQGWIKDEDGPVMRSLRAGVEDAKGENELWLARWELWKAEEGNRRMGEKLRDAERKRDVEFPGGKYRKEKELIFGEISGLYEGMWARRRDVADVQAEIKETEDDGKDVPSALKSKLLHAEKILKVYEKAYEAARADMESSFPGRSIAFGRGIQTLGLDLDARIASLTPNIEDAQQQLQEIRAWMSQLPDAAVQAKQAAEDEILGLESRFEAYMGQIRGCTEALEELDRKAG
;
A
#
# COMPACT_ATOMS: atom_id res chain seq x y z
N MET A 1 -11.87 1.81 37.22
CA MET A 1 -11.44 3.00 36.46
C MET A 1 -11.43 4.28 37.31
N ASP A 2 -11.61 4.18 38.63
CA ASP A 2 -11.82 5.34 39.51
C ASP A 2 -10.53 6.00 40.04
N ASN A 3 -9.36 5.54 39.58
CA ASN A 3 -8.05 5.98 40.08
C ASN A 3 -7.35 7.03 39.20
N LEU A 4 -7.97 7.49 38.11
CA LEU A 4 -7.39 8.56 37.28
C LEU A 4 -7.79 9.93 37.81
N SER A 5 -6.80 10.82 37.97
CA SER A 5 -7.03 12.23 38.32
C SER A 5 -7.85 12.94 37.23
N ALA A 6 -8.49 14.05 37.59
CA ALA A 6 -9.22 14.87 36.63
C ALA A 6 -8.31 15.40 35.50
N SER A 7 -7.05 15.73 35.82
CA SER A 7 -6.05 16.19 34.85
C SER A 7 -5.71 15.09 33.82
N GLN A 8 -5.46 13.86 34.29
CA GLN A 8 -5.20 12.73 33.39
C GLN A 8 -6.40 12.42 32.49
N LYS A 9 -7.63 12.48 33.03
CA LYS A 9 -8.84 12.30 32.21
C LYS A 9 -8.98 13.39 31.14
N ALA A 10 -8.66 14.65 31.48
CA ALA A 10 -8.69 15.75 30.52
C ALA A 10 -7.66 15.55 29.40
N GLN A 11 -6.41 15.18 29.73
CA GLN A 11 -5.38 14.85 28.74
C GLN A 11 -5.81 13.72 27.80
N LEU A 12 -6.39 12.65 28.33
CA LEU A 12 -6.87 11.52 27.52
C LEU A 12 -8.07 11.91 26.65
N GLN A 13 -8.93 12.82 27.13
CA GLN A 13 -10.02 13.38 26.34
C GLN A 13 -9.49 14.24 25.18
N GLU A 14 -8.42 15.03 25.38
CA GLU A 14 -7.79 15.82 24.31
C GLU A 14 -7.27 14.92 23.18
N VAL A 15 -6.71 13.75 23.51
CA VAL A 15 -6.29 12.76 22.50
C VAL A 15 -7.49 12.21 21.73
N ALA A 16 -8.56 11.82 22.43
CA ALA A 16 -9.77 11.29 21.81
C ALA A 16 -10.46 12.34 20.90
N ASP A 17 -10.55 13.59 21.36
CA ASP A 17 -11.11 14.71 20.59
C ASP A 17 -10.24 15.04 19.36
N GLY A 18 -8.91 14.97 19.50
CA GLY A 18 -7.96 15.14 18.40
C GLY A 18 -8.13 14.07 17.31
N MET A 19 -8.20 12.79 17.70
CA MET A 19 -8.48 11.69 16.77
C MET A 19 -9.85 11.84 16.10
N LEU A 20 -10.88 12.22 16.85
CA LEU A 20 -12.22 12.46 16.30
C LEU A 20 -12.22 13.59 15.26
N LYS A 21 -11.45 14.65 15.51
CA LYS A 21 -11.27 15.75 14.57
C LYS A 21 -10.57 15.30 13.28
N ILE A 22 -9.59 14.40 13.36
CA ILE A 22 -8.96 13.81 12.16
C ILE A 22 -10.01 13.04 11.35
N TYR A 23 -10.80 12.18 11.98
CA TYR A 23 -11.84 11.41 11.28
C TYR A 23 -12.92 12.30 10.66
N HIS A 24 -13.36 13.35 11.35
CA HIS A 24 -14.27 14.32 10.76
C HIS A 24 -13.65 15.10 9.60
N THR A 25 -12.35 15.35 9.63
CA THR A 25 -11.62 15.98 8.50
C THR A 25 -11.59 15.05 7.29
N LEU A 26 -11.26 13.77 7.49
CA LEU A 26 -11.33 12.75 6.43
C LEU A 26 -12.75 12.61 5.86
N SER A 27 -13.77 12.74 6.70
CA SER A 27 -15.15 12.72 6.23
C SER A 27 -15.52 13.94 5.41
N ARG A 28 -15.06 15.13 5.81
CA ARG A 28 -15.18 16.36 5.00
C ARG A 28 -14.46 16.22 3.66
N MET A 29 -13.30 15.56 3.62
CA MET A 29 -12.58 15.24 2.38
C MET A 29 -13.31 14.22 1.50
N SER A 30 -14.43 13.66 1.96
CA SER A 30 -15.16 12.59 1.26
C SER A 30 -14.34 11.30 1.10
N TYR A 31 -13.32 11.13 1.94
CA TYR A 31 -12.58 9.88 2.07
C TYR A 31 -13.38 8.86 2.90
N LEU A 32 -14.03 9.32 3.96
CA LEU A 32 -14.78 8.50 4.92
C LEU A 32 -16.26 8.95 5.01
N ASP A 33 -17.19 8.00 5.05
CA ASP A 33 -18.59 8.32 5.36
C ASP A 33 -18.72 8.65 6.86
N ALA A 34 -19.35 9.78 7.18
CA ALA A 34 -19.56 10.21 8.56
C ALA A 34 -20.36 9.20 9.40
N THR A 35 -21.20 8.38 8.75
CA THR A 35 -22.00 7.36 9.42
C THR A 35 -21.18 6.20 9.97
N HIS A 36 -19.94 6.02 9.50
CA HIS A 36 -19.00 5.00 10.01
C HIS A 36 -18.13 5.52 11.16
N ILE A 37 -18.22 6.81 11.51
CA ILE A 37 -17.49 7.39 12.64
C ILE A 37 -18.31 7.18 13.91
N HIS A 38 -17.75 6.43 14.86
CA HIS A 38 -18.39 6.17 16.14
C HIS A 38 -17.62 6.87 17.26
N PRO A 39 -18.15 7.99 17.80
CA PRO A 39 -17.54 8.65 18.94
C PRO A 39 -17.75 7.85 20.22
N GLY A 40 -16.79 7.94 21.15
CA GLY A 40 -16.93 7.39 22.50
C GLY A 40 -18.03 8.07 23.32
N PRO A 41 -18.35 7.52 24.52
CA PRO A 41 -17.73 6.36 25.12
C PRO A 41 -18.28 5.01 24.61
N HIS A 42 -17.50 3.95 24.77
CA HIS A 42 -17.80 2.59 24.33
C HIS A 42 -17.83 1.59 25.49
N ASP A 43 -18.59 0.51 25.31
CA ASP A 43 -18.60 -0.60 26.26
C ASP A 43 -17.41 -1.53 26.03
N ILE A 44 -16.38 -1.39 26.86
CA ILE A 44 -15.16 -2.21 26.83
C ILE A 44 -15.17 -3.34 27.87
N ARG A 45 -16.26 -3.52 28.62
CA ARG A 45 -16.35 -4.57 29.67
C ARG A 45 -16.00 -5.97 29.16
N PRO A 46 -16.38 -6.39 27.94
CA PRO A 46 -16.03 -7.71 27.42
C PRO A 46 -14.52 -7.96 27.32
N LEU A 47 -13.71 -6.91 27.10
CA LEU A 47 -12.27 -7.01 26.91
C LEU A 47 -11.44 -6.66 28.15
N LEU A 48 -12.06 -6.24 29.25
CA LEU A 48 -11.33 -5.99 30.50
C LEU A 48 -10.44 -7.16 30.95
N PRO A 49 -10.87 -8.45 30.87
CA PRO A 49 -9.99 -9.56 31.21
C PRO A 49 -8.71 -9.59 30.37
N LEU A 50 -8.81 -9.32 29.06
CA LEU A 50 -7.67 -9.25 28.15
C LEU A 50 -6.77 -8.06 28.49
N TYR A 51 -7.34 -6.89 28.76
CA TYR A 51 -6.56 -5.69 29.11
C TYR A 51 -5.76 -5.91 30.38
N HIS A 52 -6.37 -6.57 31.38
CA HIS A 52 -5.69 -6.91 32.62
C HIS A 52 -4.63 -8.00 32.40
N SER A 53 -4.86 -8.99 31.54
CA SER A 53 -3.83 -9.99 31.23
C SER A 53 -2.63 -9.42 30.45
N LEU A 54 -2.84 -8.35 29.67
CA LEU A 54 -1.79 -7.61 28.99
C LEU A 54 -1.17 -6.50 29.86
N ASN A 55 -1.55 -6.45 31.14
CA ASN A 55 -1.08 -5.46 32.11
C ASN A 55 -1.26 -4.00 31.64
N LEU A 56 -2.34 -3.68 30.93
CA LEU A 56 -2.58 -2.30 30.45
C LEU A 56 -2.85 -1.36 31.62
N SER A 57 -2.25 -0.16 31.57
CA SER A 57 -2.45 0.84 32.62
C SER A 57 -3.90 1.34 32.65
N PRO A 58 -4.40 1.83 33.81
CA PRO A 58 -5.73 2.42 33.90
C PRO A 58 -5.97 3.56 32.91
N SER A 59 -4.93 4.32 32.55
CA SER A 59 -4.98 5.40 31.55
C SER A 59 -5.30 4.85 30.16
N ILE A 60 -4.62 3.79 29.73
CA ILE A 60 -4.85 3.18 28.41
C ILE A 60 -6.22 2.50 28.36
N ILE A 61 -6.61 1.79 29.43
CA ILE A 61 -7.95 1.19 29.53
C ILE A 61 -9.04 2.27 29.44
N TYR A 62 -8.85 3.41 30.12
CA TYR A 62 -9.80 4.53 30.03
C TYR A 62 -9.82 5.14 28.62
N LEU A 63 -8.65 5.34 28.00
CA LEU A 63 -8.54 5.87 26.65
C LEU A 63 -9.28 4.99 25.63
N TYR A 64 -9.14 3.66 25.69
CA TYR A 64 -9.88 2.73 24.84
C TYR A 64 -11.40 2.83 25.00
N SER A 65 -11.88 3.30 26.16
CA SER A 65 -13.31 3.53 26.37
C SER A 65 -13.83 4.80 25.71
N ILE A 66 -12.97 5.75 25.32
CA ILE A 66 -13.38 7.05 24.78
C ILE A 66 -12.84 7.35 23.38
N LEU A 67 -11.83 6.61 22.90
CA LEU A 67 -11.28 6.76 21.56
C LEU A 67 -12.37 6.50 20.50
N PRO A 68 -12.51 7.39 19.50
CA PRO A 68 -13.38 7.11 18.39
C PRO A 68 -12.82 5.97 17.55
N TYR A 69 -13.70 5.20 16.91
CA TYR A 69 -13.30 4.16 15.96
C TYR A 69 -14.10 4.28 14.66
N ILE A 70 -13.58 3.65 13.61
CA ILE A 70 -14.27 3.48 12.33
C ILE A 70 -14.75 2.04 12.21
N ASP A 71 -16.01 1.85 11.81
CA ASP A 71 -16.50 0.53 11.43
C ASP A 71 -15.86 0.12 10.09
N SER A 72 -14.70 -0.54 10.17
CA SER A 72 -13.94 -1.04 9.02
C SER A 72 -14.76 -1.99 8.16
N ASP A 73 -15.56 -2.84 8.80
CA ASP A 73 -16.29 -3.93 8.16
C ASP A 73 -17.43 -3.37 7.28
N SER A 74 -18.04 -2.26 7.73
CA SER A 74 -19.06 -1.54 6.97
C SER A 74 -18.49 -0.53 5.98
N SER A 75 -17.32 0.07 6.26
CA SER A 75 -16.73 1.12 5.43
C SER A 75 -15.94 0.58 4.24
N GLY A 76 -15.39 -0.65 4.34
CA GLY A 76 -14.49 -1.21 3.34
C GLY A 76 -13.17 -0.45 3.21
N LEU A 77 -12.85 0.43 4.18
CA LEU A 77 -11.61 1.19 4.24
C LEU A 77 -10.69 0.52 5.27
N GLU A 78 -9.53 0.07 4.81
CA GLU A 78 -8.50 -0.48 5.68
C GLU A 78 -7.37 0.53 5.93
N GLU A 79 -7.04 1.36 4.93
CA GLU A 79 -5.97 2.34 4.98
C GLU A 79 -6.35 3.62 5.72
N PHE A 80 -5.37 4.22 6.39
CA PHE A 80 -5.44 5.46 7.14
C PHE A 80 -4.16 6.29 6.85
N PHE A 81 -3.79 7.15 7.79
CA PHE A 81 -2.65 8.06 7.74
C PHE A 81 -1.33 7.34 7.42
N GLN A 82 -0.58 7.81 6.42
CA GLN A 82 0.74 7.31 6.04
C GLN A 82 0.83 5.78 5.90
N GLY A 83 -0.17 5.16 5.26
CA GLY A 83 -0.20 3.70 5.03
C GLY A 83 -0.50 2.87 6.27
N GLY A 84 -0.80 3.49 7.41
CA GLY A 84 -1.34 2.82 8.60
C GLY A 84 -2.80 2.37 8.41
N ARG A 85 -3.39 1.73 9.42
CA ARG A 85 -4.80 1.30 9.44
C ARG A 85 -5.57 1.90 10.62
N PHE A 86 -6.89 1.95 10.51
CA PHE A 86 -7.75 2.37 11.63
C PHE A 86 -7.67 1.37 12.79
N ALA A 87 -7.53 1.87 14.02
CA ALA A 87 -7.58 1.06 15.23
C ALA A 87 -8.99 1.01 15.81
N ASP A 88 -9.43 -0.19 16.22
CA ASP A 88 -10.64 -0.41 17.02
C ASP A 88 -10.30 -1.34 18.20
N PHE A 89 -10.01 -0.74 19.35
CA PHE A 89 -9.60 -1.50 20.53
C PHE A 89 -10.73 -2.24 21.23
N ARG A 90 -11.95 -2.28 20.67
CA ARG A 90 -13.01 -3.19 21.11
C ARG A 90 -12.90 -4.57 20.45
N LYS A 91 -11.96 -4.71 19.50
CA LYS A 91 -11.59 -5.95 18.83
C LYS A 91 -10.34 -6.54 19.50
N GLU A 92 -10.40 -7.82 19.88
CA GLU A 92 -9.31 -8.49 20.60
C GLU A 92 -8.01 -8.54 19.78
N GLU A 93 -8.15 -8.74 18.47
CA GLU A 93 -7.06 -8.75 17.50
C GLU A 93 -6.28 -7.43 17.48
N HIS A 94 -6.97 -6.29 17.45
CA HIS A 94 -6.36 -4.96 17.43
C HIS A 94 -5.62 -4.64 18.73
N VAL A 95 -6.15 -5.12 19.86
CA VAL A 95 -5.54 -4.95 21.18
C VAL A 95 -4.23 -5.72 21.26
N LYS A 96 -4.18 -6.96 20.74
CA LYS A 96 -2.98 -7.79 20.72
C LYS A 96 -1.94 -7.26 19.73
N GLU A 97 -2.37 -6.97 18.50
CA GLU A 97 -1.51 -6.38 17.46
C GLU A 97 -0.88 -5.08 17.95
N GLY A 98 -1.68 -4.21 18.58
CA GLY A 98 -1.22 -2.94 19.10
C GLY A 98 -0.19 -3.04 20.24
N ARG A 99 0.11 -4.22 20.79
CA ARG A 99 1.20 -4.38 21.77
C ARG A 99 2.57 -4.52 21.11
N ASN A 100 2.62 -4.98 19.87
CA ASN A 100 3.83 -5.04 19.05
C ASN A 100 3.51 -4.47 17.66
N PRO A 101 3.34 -3.13 17.55
CA PRO A 101 2.80 -2.52 16.35
C PRO A 101 3.70 -2.66 15.12
N LEU A 102 5.00 -2.91 15.27
CA LEU A 102 5.94 -3.05 14.17
C LEU A 102 6.33 -4.50 13.85
N TYR A 103 5.70 -5.48 14.52
CA TYR A 103 6.05 -6.90 14.41
C TYR A 103 7.55 -7.16 14.56
N ASP A 104 8.24 -6.38 15.38
CA ASP A 104 9.67 -6.57 15.62
C ASP A 104 9.84 -8.00 16.16
N GLU A 105 10.74 -8.77 15.53
CA GLU A 105 10.94 -10.17 15.86
C GLU A 105 11.38 -10.22 17.31
N LEU A 106 10.45 -10.64 18.17
CA LEU A 106 10.73 -10.98 19.55
C LEU A 106 11.75 -12.12 19.47
N GLU A 107 13.04 -11.85 19.63
CA GLU A 107 13.97 -12.91 19.96
C GLU A 107 13.41 -13.54 21.25
N GLU A 108 12.83 -14.74 21.11
CA GLU A 108 12.49 -15.61 22.21
C GLU A 108 13.80 -15.92 22.94
N ASP A 109 14.19 -15.04 23.85
CA ASP A 109 15.10 -15.44 24.90
C ASP A 109 14.33 -16.47 25.71
N GLU A 110 14.65 -17.75 25.52
CA GLU A 110 14.40 -18.83 26.49
C GLU A 110 15.23 -18.59 27.78
N GLY A 111 15.34 -17.32 28.21
CA GLY A 111 16.01 -16.86 29.40
C GLY A 111 15.01 -16.81 30.54
N ASP A 112 15.04 -17.86 31.34
CA ASP A 112 14.53 -18.02 32.69
C ASP A 112 15.02 -16.86 33.61
N GLY A 113 14.45 -15.67 33.41
CA GLY A 113 14.55 -14.54 34.32
C GLY A 113 13.60 -14.73 35.49
N GLU A 114 14.12 -15.20 36.63
CA GLU A 114 13.42 -15.30 37.92
C GLU A 114 12.94 -13.95 38.49
N ASP A 115 13.24 -12.82 37.84
CA ASP A 115 12.75 -11.51 38.21
C ASP A 115 11.65 -11.10 37.23
N GLY A 116 10.38 -11.19 37.64
CA GLY A 116 9.20 -10.82 36.85
C GLY A 116 9.16 -9.35 36.42
N ARG A 117 10.06 -8.94 35.53
CA ARG A 117 10.09 -7.62 34.90
C ARG A 117 9.11 -7.62 33.73
N ASP A 118 8.05 -6.84 33.90
CA ASP A 118 6.98 -6.63 32.92
C ASP A 118 7.50 -5.99 31.63
N GLY A 119 7.72 -6.79 30.60
CA GLY A 119 7.95 -6.28 29.25
C GLY A 119 8.07 -7.40 28.22
N ILE A 120 7.21 -7.37 27.20
CA ILE A 120 7.49 -8.06 25.94
C ILE A 120 8.76 -7.39 25.39
N LYS A 121 9.86 -8.14 25.22
CA LYS A 121 11.14 -7.64 24.69
C LYS A 121 10.90 -7.14 23.25
N GLY A 122 10.69 -5.84 23.05
CA GLY A 122 10.31 -5.24 21.76
C GLY A 122 8.84 -4.77 21.65
N GLY A 123 8.01 -4.97 22.68
CA GLY A 123 6.63 -4.48 22.73
C GLY A 123 6.48 -3.12 23.43
N LEU A 124 5.31 -2.48 23.24
CA LEU A 124 4.98 -1.23 23.93
C LEU A 124 4.89 -1.41 25.45
N ARG A 125 5.24 -0.35 26.20
CA ARG A 125 5.02 -0.28 27.65
C ARG A 125 3.52 -0.24 27.99
N SER A 126 3.15 -0.65 29.21
CA SER A 126 1.74 -0.74 29.64
C SER A 126 0.97 0.59 29.61
N TRP A 127 1.68 1.71 29.65
CA TRP A 127 1.15 3.08 29.54
C TRP A 127 1.24 3.68 28.14
N MET A 128 1.68 2.91 27.14
CA MET A 128 1.71 3.30 25.73
C MET A 128 0.66 2.51 24.93
N THR A 129 0.13 3.12 23.88
CA THR A 129 -0.76 2.47 22.93
C THR A 129 -0.66 3.09 21.54
N PRO A 130 -0.83 2.33 20.45
CA PRO A 130 -1.02 2.93 19.15
C PRO A 130 -2.38 3.63 19.04
N LEU A 131 -2.45 4.69 18.25
CA LEU A 131 -3.68 5.35 17.81
C LEU A 131 -4.05 4.96 16.36
N SER A 132 -3.13 4.34 15.63
CA SER A 132 -3.33 3.67 14.35
C SER A 132 -2.64 2.31 14.36
N LEU A 133 -3.10 1.35 13.57
CA LEU A 133 -2.40 0.06 13.41
C LEU A 133 -1.45 0.12 12.22
N LEU A 134 -0.51 -0.83 12.15
CA LEU A 134 0.38 -0.95 11.00
C LEU A 134 -0.39 -1.51 9.80
N GLY A 135 -0.30 -0.83 8.66
CA GLY A 135 -0.78 -1.35 7.38
C GLY A 135 0.33 -2.01 6.58
N ASN A 136 0.17 -2.07 5.26
CA ASN A 136 1.17 -2.68 4.40
C ASN A 136 2.37 -1.73 4.21
N HIS A 137 3.38 -1.84 5.09
CA HIS A 137 4.60 -1.03 5.09
C HIS A 137 4.36 0.48 5.28
N GLY A 138 3.69 0.85 6.38
CA GLY A 138 3.35 2.25 6.70
C GLY A 138 3.86 2.75 8.04
N SER A 139 3.28 3.86 8.49
CA SER A 139 3.59 4.49 9.78
C SER A 139 2.53 4.22 10.86
N VAL A 140 2.98 4.18 12.11
CA VAL A 140 2.15 3.97 13.30
C VAL A 140 2.20 5.20 14.20
N ILE A 141 1.03 5.71 14.59
CA ILE A 141 0.89 6.78 15.57
C ILE A 141 0.89 6.12 16.95
N ILE A 142 1.83 6.44 17.84
CA ILE A 142 1.96 5.85 19.17
C ILE A 142 1.82 6.93 20.23
N TYR A 143 0.92 6.72 21.18
CA TYR A 143 0.67 7.62 22.31
C TYR A 143 1.29 7.09 23.59
N ASP A 144 2.05 7.94 24.29
CA ASP A 144 2.58 7.70 25.64
C ASP A 144 1.73 8.50 26.66
N ALA A 145 0.98 7.78 27.50
CA ALA A 145 0.11 8.40 28.50
C ALA A 145 0.85 8.97 29.72
N ARG A 146 2.12 8.60 29.97
CA ARG A 146 2.94 9.19 31.05
C ARG A 146 3.50 10.54 30.61
N LYS A 147 4.03 10.62 29.39
CA LYS A 147 4.63 11.84 28.84
C LYS A 147 3.61 12.76 28.17
N HIS A 148 2.40 12.26 27.91
CA HIS A 148 1.37 12.94 27.12
C HIS A 148 1.92 13.39 25.75
N CYS A 149 2.66 12.50 25.09
CA CYS A 149 3.27 12.73 23.80
C CYS A 149 2.85 11.67 22.77
N ILE A 150 3.00 12.02 21.50
CA ILE A 150 2.80 11.11 20.37
C ILE A 150 4.10 11.03 19.58
N GLY A 151 4.52 9.81 19.25
CA GLY A 151 5.50 9.52 18.21
C GLY A 151 4.78 8.98 16.97
N ILE A 152 5.28 9.32 15.78
CA ILE A 152 4.85 8.70 14.52
C ILE A 152 6.07 7.93 14.01
N ILE A 153 5.99 6.60 13.99
CA ILE A 153 7.13 5.73 13.64
C ILE A 153 6.85 5.04 12.32
N ASP A 154 7.81 5.15 11.40
CA ASP A 154 7.77 4.49 10.11
C ASP A 154 8.38 3.09 10.20
N HIS A 155 7.68 2.09 9.67
CA HIS A 155 8.10 0.70 9.75
C HIS A 155 9.36 0.40 8.91
N GLU A 156 9.56 1.06 7.77
CA GLU A 156 10.69 0.75 6.87
C GLU A 156 12.00 1.37 7.35
N SER A 157 11.94 2.62 7.81
CA SER A 157 13.11 3.35 8.28
C SER A 157 13.39 3.15 9.77
N CYS A 158 12.41 2.64 10.53
CA CYS A 158 12.38 2.65 12.00
C CYS A 158 12.57 4.06 12.60
N GLY A 159 12.40 5.10 11.78
CA GLY A 159 12.58 6.50 12.15
C GLY A 159 11.24 7.20 12.40
N SER A 160 11.31 8.50 12.70
CA SER A 160 10.09 9.30 12.81
C SER A 160 9.55 9.69 11.44
N ALA A 161 8.25 9.46 11.20
CA ALA A 161 7.51 10.01 10.06
C ALA A 161 6.78 11.32 10.39
N ASP A 162 6.99 11.87 11.59
CA ASP A 162 6.47 13.18 11.96
C ASP A 162 7.25 14.28 11.24
N ARG A 163 6.57 14.96 10.30
CA ARG A 163 7.16 16.02 9.47
C ARG A 163 7.62 17.24 10.26
N ASN A 164 7.12 17.39 11.48
CA ASN A 164 7.42 18.51 12.36
C ASN A 164 8.26 18.09 13.57
N ILE A 165 8.92 16.92 13.52
CA ILE A 165 9.67 16.39 14.67
C ILE A 165 10.70 17.40 15.22
N ASP A 166 11.36 18.15 14.34
CA ASP A 166 12.36 19.17 14.69
C ASP A 166 11.78 20.41 15.38
N LEU A 167 10.47 20.65 15.30
CA LEU A 167 9.80 21.84 15.87
C LEU A 167 9.41 21.69 17.35
N GLY A 168 9.67 20.52 17.95
CA GLY A 168 9.30 20.25 19.33
C GLY A 168 9.96 19.01 19.91
N TYR A 169 11.13 18.64 19.39
CA TYR A 169 11.85 17.45 19.82
C TYR A 169 12.19 17.53 21.31
N ILE A 170 11.50 16.73 22.12
CA ILE A 170 11.85 16.55 23.53
C ILE A 170 13.02 15.57 23.56
N GLN A 171 14.24 16.10 23.45
CA GLN A 171 15.44 15.30 23.64
C GLN A 171 15.55 14.95 25.12
N LEU A 172 15.40 13.67 25.46
CA LEU A 172 15.83 13.18 26.78
C LEU A 172 17.33 13.45 26.88
N ALA A 173 17.74 14.22 27.90
CA ALA A 173 19.13 14.44 28.21
C ALA A 173 19.81 13.06 28.31
N ARG A 174 20.67 12.74 27.33
CA ARG A 174 21.54 11.58 27.43
C ARG A 174 22.42 11.85 28.64
N SER A 175 22.28 11.02 29.68
CA SER A 175 23.25 10.91 30.77
C SER A 175 24.63 10.77 30.13
N ASP A 176 25.54 11.70 30.44
CA ASP A 176 26.92 11.75 29.96
C ASP A 176 27.65 10.45 30.32
N GLY A 177 27.56 9.47 29.44
CA GLY A 177 28.34 8.25 29.43
C GLY A 177 29.67 8.53 28.75
N ASN A 178 30.62 8.96 29.59
CA ASN A 178 32.06 9.03 29.39
C ASN A 178 32.62 7.98 28.41
N ASP A 179 32.75 8.34 27.12
CA ASP A 179 33.57 7.64 26.14
C ASP A 179 34.83 8.46 25.90
N SER A 180 35.94 7.92 26.42
CA SER A 180 37.28 8.45 26.26
C SER A 180 37.74 8.34 24.80
N ASP A 181 38.13 9.49 24.26
CA ASP A 181 38.79 9.68 22.97
C ASP A 181 40.01 8.76 22.79
N ASP A 182 40.05 8.01 21.69
CA ASP A 182 41.28 7.53 21.06
C ASP A 182 41.35 8.08 19.62
N GLU A 183 42.50 8.65 19.30
CA GLU A 183 42.77 9.50 18.15
C GLU A 183 42.79 8.71 16.83
N GLY A 184 42.31 9.34 15.74
CA GLY A 184 42.33 8.71 14.42
C GLY A 184 42.14 9.68 13.25
N GLU A 185 43.21 10.43 12.95
CA GLU A 185 43.38 11.34 11.83
C GLU A 185 42.77 10.90 10.46
N GLY A 186 41.95 11.78 9.89
CA GLY A 186 42.19 12.40 8.57
C GLY A 186 42.14 11.56 7.29
N LYS A 187 41.14 11.83 6.43
CA LYS A 187 41.33 12.34 5.05
C LYS A 187 40.00 12.40 4.28
N GLU A 188 39.40 13.59 4.20
CA GLU A 188 38.51 13.95 3.10
C GLU A 188 39.31 14.56 1.94
N LYS A 189 39.13 13.98 0.74
CA LYS A 189 39.65 14.50 -0.52
C LYS A 189 38.71 15.55 -1.09
N ARG A 190 39.24 16.76 -1.16
CA ARG A 190 38.75 17.95 -1.86
C ARG A 190 38.28 17.68 -3.31
N LYS A 191 37.10 18.20 -3.65
CA LYS A 191 36.81 18.77 -4.98
C LYS A 191 37.55 20.11 -5.10
N SER A 192 38.24 20.29 -6.22
CA SER A 192 38.97 21.53 -6.55
C SER A 192 38.15 22.39 -7.51
N GLY A 193 37.93 23.65 -7.12
CA GLY A 193 37.50 24.75 -7.98
C GLY A 193 38.36 25.96 -7.66
N ARG A 194 39.15 26.39 -8.65
CA ARG A 194 39.90 27.67 -8.72
C ARG A 194 38.92 28.85 -8.56
N GLY A 195 39.24 30.04 -8.06
CA GLY A 195 40.48 30.73 -7.72
C GLY A 195 40.19 32.26 -7.73
N ASP A 196 41.06 33.03 -7.07
CA ASP A 196 41.22 34.51 -7.03
C ASP A 196 40.43 35.26 -5.92
N GLU A 197 41.10 35.66 -4.82
CA GLU A 197 41.79 36.97 -4.52
C GLU A 197 40.76 38.01 -4.01
N ASP A 198 40.86 38.75 -2.89
CA ASP A 198 41.96 39.31 -2.09
C ASP A 198 41.43 39.89 -0.74
N GLN A 199 42.27 39.82 0.31
CA GLN A 199 42.63 40.83 1.36
C GLN A 199 41.66 41.44 2.41
N ASP A 200 42.31 41.80 3.53
CA ASP A 200 41.98 42.61 4.73
C ASP A 200 41.17 41.96 5.86
N ASP A 201 41.76 41.58 7.01
CA ASP A 201 42.45 42.32 8.09
C ASP A 201 41.50 42.92 9.16
N GLY A 202 41.79 42.67 10.44
CA GLY A 202 40.93 43.10 11.55
C GLY A 202 41.09 42.29 12.83
N GLU A 203 42.14 42.60 13.56
CA GLU A 203 42.56 42.09 14.87
C GLU A 203 41.62 42.43 16.06
N ILE A 204 41.63 41.52 17.05
CA ILE A 204 41.67 41.71 18.52
C ILE A 204 40.40 42.18 19.26
N GLY A 205 40.07 41.44 20.32
CA GLY A 205 39.32 41.93 21.48
C GLY A 205 38.87 40.83 22.44
N ASP A 206 39.81 40.30 23.23
CA ASP A 206 39.51 39.57 24.48
C ASP A 206 38.78 40.49 25.46
N GLU A 207 37.81 39.99 26.22
CA GLU A 207 37.67 40.35 27.64
C GLU A 207 36.74 39.38 28.40
N GLU A 208 37.29 38.92 29.53
CA GLU A 208 36.75 38.03 30.54
C GLU A 208 35.75 38.74 31.46
N GLY A 209 34.98 37.97 32.24
CA GLY A 209 34.19 38.44 33.39
C GLY A 209 33.06 37.45 33.71
N GLU A 210 33.30 36.40 34.48
CA GLU A 210 33.18 36.33 35.96
C GLU A 210 31.73 36.32 36.48
N ASN A 211 31.36 35.15 37.02
CA ASN A 211 30.66 34.84 38.29
C ASN A 211 29.42 35.63 38.75
N ASP A 212 28.40 34.86 39.17
CA ASP A 212 27.64 34.98 40.44
C ASP A 212 26.64 33.80 40.46
N ASP A 213 26.87 32.72 41.22
CA ASP A 213 26.67 32.57 42.67
C ASP A 213 25.21 32.79 43.12
N TRP A 214 24.46 31.69 43.31
CA TRP A 214 23.23 31.66 44.12
C TRP A 214 23.03 30.29 44.77
N GLU A 215 23.48 30.25 46.02
CA GLU A 215 22.99 29.57 47.23
C GLU A 215 21.77 28.62 47.15
N ASP A 216 22.03 27.37 47.55
CA ASP A 216 21.36 26.57 48.60
C ASP A 216 19.89 26.90 48.97
N VAL A 217 19.01 25.94 48.67
CA VAL A 217 17.80 25.68 49.47
C VAL A 217 17.65 24.17 49.67
N ASP A 218 17.70 23.78 50.95
CA ASP A 218 17.61 22.43 51.49
C ASP A 218 16.21 21.78 51.35
N GLU A 219 16.27 20.45 51.20
CA GLU A 219 15.44 19.40 51.84
C GLU A 219 13.90 19.46 51.71
N ASP A 220 13.31 18.45 51.05
CA ASP A 220 12.45 17.47 51.74
C ASP A 220 11.94 16.35 50.80
N ASP A 221 12.00 15.13 51.35
CA ASP A 221 11.29 13.88 51.04
C ASP A 221 11.71 13.03 49.83
N ASP A 222 12.72 12.21 50.12
CA ASP A 222 13.01 10.89 49.58
C ASP A 222 11.76 9.98 49.55
N ASP A 223 11.25 9.71 48.34
CA ASP A 223 10.63 8.43 47.97
C ASP A 223 11.16 8.07 46.56
N GLU A 224 12.49 7.92 46.45
CA GLU A 224 13.08 7.26 45.29
C GLU A 224 12.78 5.76 45.38
N GLU A 225 11.61 5.37 44.87
CA GLU A 225 11.42 4.02 44.37
C GLU A 225 12.52 3.76 43.34
N SER A 226 13.53 2.98 43.76
CA SER A 226 14.58 2.44 42.91
C SER A 226 13.92 1.57 41.83
N GLU A 227 13.48 2.20 40.74
CA GLU A 227 13.12 1.53 39.50
C GLU A 227 14.39 0.92 38.94
N GLY A 228 14.60 -0.36 39.25
CA GLY A 228 15.71 -1.14 38.70
C GLY A 228 15.72 -1.02 37.18
N GLU A 229 16.87 -0.64 36.63
CA GLU A 229 17.16 -0.40 35.22
C GLU A 229 16.40 -1.40 34.32
N SER A 230 15.24 -0.95 33.83
CA SER A 230 14.50 -1.67 32.81
C SER A 230 15.25 -1.45 31.51
N GLN A 231 15.55 -2.55 30.80
CA GLN A 231 16.21 -2.48 29.51
C GLN A 231 15.41 -1.55 28.59
N GLU A 232 16.03 -0.43 28.19
CA GLU A 232 15.43 0.63 27.39
C GLU A 232 14.86 0.01 26.10
N GLY A 233 13.54 0.11 25.92
CA GLY A 233 12.87 -0.40 24.73
C GLY A 233 12.95 0.62 23.60
N ILE A 234 12.84 0.16 22.35
CA ILE A 234 12.87 1.03 21.16
C ILE A 234 11.88 2.21 21.22
N TYR A 235 10.77 2.03 21.94
CA TYR A 235 9.73 3.06 22.09
C TYR A 235 9.98 4.05 23.22
N ASP A 236 10.87 3.75 24.18
CA ASP A 236 11.13 4.65 25.32
C ASP A 236 11.88 5.91 24.88
N SER A 237 12.73 5.77 23.86
CA SER A 237 13.49 6.82 23.17
C SER A 237 12.86 7.26 21.85
N MET A 238 11.60 6.89 21.58
CA MET A 238 10.95 7.28 20.33
C MET A 238 10.91 8.81 20.16
N PRO A 239 11.28 9.34 18.99
CA PRO A 239 11.04 10.74 18.67
C PRO A 239 9.55 11.06 18.84
N SER A 240 9.23 12.03 19.69
CA SER A 240 7.85 12.38 20.01
C SER A 240 7.68 13.86 20.30
N ARG A 241 6.43 14.34 20.15
CA ARG A 241 6.00 15.69 20.48
C ARG A 241 4.73 15.65 21.32
N HIS A 242 4.37 16.76 21.95
CA HIS A 242 3.15 16.88 22.76
C HIS A 242 1.89 16.48 21.95
N ALA A 243 1.05 15.62 22.54
CA ALA A 243 0.02 14.89 21.79
C ALA A 243 -0.99 15.80 21.05
N PRO A 244 -1.58 16.84 21.69
CA PRO A 244 -2.43 17.82 21.02
C PRO A 244 -1.79 18.53 19.82
N ASP A 245 -0.47 18.75 19.85
CA ASP A 245 0.24 19.42 18.75
C ASP A 245 0.34 18.51 17.53
N VAL A 246 0.70 17.24 17.73
CA VAL A 246 0.76 16.23 16.67
C VAL A 246 -0.60 16.05 16.01
N LEU A 247 -1.65 15.83 16.80
CA LEU A 247 -3.00 15.59 16.26
C LEU A 247 -3.56 16.80 15.51
N ARG A 248 -3.29 18.02 16.00
CA ARG A 248 -3.64 19.25 15.28
C ARG A 248 -2.89 19.38 13.96
N ASP A 249 -1.60 19.04 13.94
CA ASP A 249 -0.78 19.13 12.74
C ASP A 249 -1.20 18.08 11.70
N ILE A 250 -1.60 16.87 12.09
CA ILE A 250 -2.20 15.89 11.16
C ILE A 250 -3.44 16.46 10.48
N VAL A 251 -4.33 17.12 11.23
CA VAL A 251 -5.49 17.80 10.62
C VAL A 251 -5.05 18.86 9.61
N ARG A 252 -4.02 19.66 9.94
CA ARG A 252 -3.47 20.66 9.01
C ARG A 252 -2.87 20.02 7.77
N TRP A 253 -2.20 18.87 7.90
CA TRP A 253 -1.62 18.15 6.77
C TRP A 253 -2.68 17.67 5.78
N PHE A 254 -3.85 17.27 6.26
CA PHE A 254 -4.99 16.97 5.40
C PHE A 254 -5.63 18.25 4.80
N GLU A 255 -5.72 19.33 5.57
CA GLU A 255 -6.27 20.61 5.08
C GLU A 255 -5.39 21.28 4.02
N ASP A 256 -4.06 21.19 4.15
CA ASP A 256 -3.08 21.75 3.19
C ASP A 256 -2.67 20.78 2.07
N LEU A 257 -3.20 19.55 2.10
CA LEU A 257 -2.92 18.47 1.15
C LEU A 257 -1.43 18.11 1.09
N SER A 258 -0.71 18.30 2.20
CA SER A 258 0.61 17.71 2.36
C SER A 258 0.48 16.23 2.70
N GLU A 259 -0.60 15.83 3.38
CA GLU A 259 -1.06 14.45 3.49
C GLU A 259 -2.38 14.29 2.71
N ILE A 260 -2.46 13.27 1.85
CA ILE A 260 -3.67 12.95 1.10
C ILE A 260 -3.93 11.47 1.29
N PRO A 261 -5.15 11.08 1.69
CA PRO A 261 -5.48 9.67 1.79
C PRO A 261 -5.25 8.98 0.44
N GLU A 262 -4.50 7.87 0.45
CA GLU A 262 -4.22 7.14 -0.76
C GLU A 262 -5.52 6.58 -1.35
N ARG A 263 -5.59 6.65 -2.69
CA ARG A 263 -6.60 5.95 -3.48
C ARG A 263 -5.87 5.26 -4.61
N ALA A 264 -6.20 3.99 -4.80
CA ALA A 264 -5.55 3.13 -5.77
C ALA A 264 -5.46 3.79 -7.16
N GLY A 265 -4.26 3.75 -7.75
CA GLY A 265 -4.05 4.05 -9.17
C GLY A 265 -3.92 5.52 -9.56
N VAL A 266 -4.09 6.48 -8.64
CA VAL A 266 -3.91 7.92 -8.95
C VAL A 266 -2.69 8.49 -8.22
N ASN A 267 -1.83 9.17 -8.97
CA ASN A 267 -0.64 9.84 -8.43
C ASN A 267 -1.03 10.93 -7.40
N ALA A 268 -0.26 11.05 -6.32
CA ALA A 268 -0.50 12.01 -5.24
C ALA A 268 -0.61 13.48 -5.74
N ASP A 269 0.23 13.89 -6.69
CA ASP A 269 0.19 15.25 -7.25
C ASP A 269 -1.11 15.50 -8.03
N VAL A 270 -1.57 14.51 -8.80
CA VAL A 270 -2.84 14.57 -9.53
C VAL A 270 -4.01 14.65 -8.54
N ASN A 271 -4.01 13.82 -7.50
CA ASN A 271 -5.02 13.88 -6.45
C ASN A 271 -5.04 15.24 -5.76
N LYS A 272 -3.88 15.82 -5.46
CA LYS A 272 -3.76 17.16 -4.88
C LYS A 272 -4.43 18.22 -5.75
N GLU A 273 -4.15 18.23 -7.05
CA GLU A 273 -4.77 19.14 -8.01
C GLU A 273 -6.29 18.96 -8.05
N ILE A 274 -6.79 17.72 -8.00
CA ILE A 274 -8.23 17.43 -7.98
C ILE A 274 -8.91 18.03 -6.75
N TYR A 275 -8.33 17.86 -5.54
CA TYR A 275 -8.87 18.48 -4.33
C TYR A 275 -8.88 20.01 -4.41
N GLN A 276 -7.81 20.61 -4.94
CA GLN A 276 -7.70 22.07 -5.11
C GLN A 276 -8.74 22.61 -6.11
N ASN A 277 -8.90 21.94 -7.26
CA ASN A 277 -9.89 22.31 -8.28
C ASN A 277 -11.32 22.22 -7.73
N ASN A 278 -11.56 21.30 -6.81
CA ASN A 278 -12.84 21.14 -6.11
C ASN A 278 -12.95 21.97 -4.82
N LYS A 279 -12.07 22.96 -4.63
CA LYS A 279 -12.12 24.00 -3.59
C LYS A 279 -11.86 23.51 -2.16
N TRP A 280 -11.13 22.41 -1.98
CA TRP A 280 -10.66 22.01 -0.66
C TRP A 280 -9.66 23.05 -0.10
N PRO A 281 -9.62 23.35 1.22
CA PRO A 281 -10.49 22.89 2.32
C PRO A 281 -11.63 23.88 2.64
N THR A 282 -12.12 24.64 1.66
CA THR A 282 -13.10 25.70 1.89
C THR A 282 -14.49 25.16 2.23
N ALA A 283 -15.38 26.03 2.72
CA ALA A 283 -16.77 25.67 2.99
C ALA A 283 -17.57 25.33 1.72
N ASP A 284 -17.09 25.76 0.55
CA ASP A 284 -17.72 25.52 -0.76
C ASP A 284 -17.15 24.28 -1.46
N PHE A 285 -16.52 23.36 -0.71
CA PHE A 285 -15.92 22.13 -1.23
C PHE A 285 -16.95 21.29 -2.01
N ASP A 286 -16.64 21.01 -3.29
CA ASP A 286 -17.52 20.25 -4.18
C ASP A 286 -17.18 18.76 -4.12
N THR A 287 -17.78 18.06 -3.15
CA THR A 287 -17.65 16.60 -3.01
C THR A 287 -18.07 15.85 -4.28
N ASP A 288 -19.15 16.29 -4.93
CA ASP A 288 -19.68 15.59 -6.11
C ASP A 288 -18.73 15.75 -7.29
N GLY A 289 -18.20 16.96 -7.50
CA GLY A 289 -17.17 17.25 -8.51
C GLY A 289 -15.88 16.47 -8.24
N LEU A 290 -15.42 16.44 -6.98
CA LEU A 290 -14.24 15.69 -6.57
C LEU A 290 -14.33 14.21 -6.97
N LEU A 291 -15.43 13.55 -6.61
CA LEU A 291 -15.59 12.11 -6.89
C LEU A 291 -15.63 11.84 -8.41
N VAL A 292 -16.20 12.75 -9.19
CA VAL A 292 -16.22 12.67 -10.66
C VAL A 292 -14.80 12.81 -11.22
N ASP A 293 -14.06 13.83 -10.79
CA ASP A 293 -12.69 14.08 -11.26
C ASP A 293 -11.75 12.94 -10.86
N GLN A 294 -11.92 12.36 -9.66
CA GLN A 294 -11.18 11.18 -9.22
C GLN A 294 -11.46 9.95 -10.10
N ALA A 295 -12.73 9.65 -10.39
CA ALA A 295 -13.08 8.53 -11.27
C ALA A 295 -12.49 8.71 -12.68
N ARG A 296 -12.49 9.94 -13.20
CA ARG A 296 -11.83 10.28 -14.48
C ARG A 296 -10.32 10.10 -14.41
N ALA A 297 -9.67 10.58 -13.35
CA ALA A 297 -8.23 10.47 -13.18
C ALA A 297 -7.77 9.01 -13.06
N GLU A 298 -8.51 8.16 -12.35
CA GLU A 298 -8.24 6.72 -12.26
C GLU A 298 -8.35 6.04 -13.64
N ALA A 299 -9.41 6.34 -14.41
CA ALA A 299 -9.58 5.81 -15.75
C ALA A 299 -8.50 6.32 -16.72
N ALA A 300 -8.11 7.59 -16.63
CA ALA A 300 -7.04 8.18 -17.43
C ALA A 300 -5.66 7.58 -17.07
N ALA A 301 -5.40 7.35 -15.77
CA ALA A 301 -4.19 6.69 -15.29
C ALA A 301 -4.12 5.24 -15.79
N SER A 302 -5.23 4.52 -15.76
CA SER A 302 -5.35 3.16 -16.31
C SER A 302 -5.10 3.13 -17.81
N ALA A 303 -5.73 4.04 -18.56
CA ALA A 303 -5.52 4.18 -20.01
C ALA A 303 -4.06 4.51 -20.36
N ARG A 304 -3.43 5.39 -19.56
CA ARG A 304 -2.01 5.70 -19.71
C ARG A 304 -1.15 4.48 -19.40
N TYR A 305 -1.42 3.79 -18.31
CA TYR A 305 -0.72 2.56 -17.96
C TYR A 305 -0.83 1.57 -19.12
N GLU A 306 -2.02 1.23 -19.61
CA GLU A 306 -2.18 0.35 -20.77
C GLU A 306 -1.40 0.84 -22.01
N SER A 307 -1.43 2.14 -22.31
CA SER A 307 -0.66 2.69 -23.44
C SER A 307 0.85 2.48 -23.31
N GLU A 308 1.37 2.41 -22.08
CA GLU A 308 2.78 2.18 -21.76
C GLU A 308 3.15 0.68 -21.73
N GLU A 309 2.22 -0.23 -22.08
CA GLU A 309 2.47 -1.68 -22.17
C GLU A 309 3.71 -2.02 -23.01
N PRO A 310 3.97 -1.42 -24.20
CA PRO A 310 5.17 -1.73 -24.96
C PRO A 310 6.47 -1.44 -24.21
N ILE A 311 6.51 -0.41 -23.35
CA ILE A 311 7.69 -0.09 -22.53
C ILE A 311 7.87 -1.16 -21.45
N ARG A 312 6.78 -1.52 -20.76
CA ARG A 312 6.81 -2.55 -19.72
C ARG A 312 7.16 -3.93 -20.29
N GLU A 313 6.66 -4.27 -21.48
CA GLU A 313 7.01 -5.51 -22.17
C GLU A 313 8.52 -5.57 -22.48
N VAL A 314 9.12 -4.47 -22.94
CA VAL A 314 10.58 -4.41 -23.15
C VAL A 314 11.33 -4.71 -21.85
N TRP A 315 10.99 -4.04 -20.74
CA TRP A 315 11.66 -4.26 -19.45
C TRP A 315 11.46 -5.68 -18.94
N LYS A 316 10.22 -6.19 -19.04
CA LYS A 316 9.86 -7.57 -18.68
C LYS A 316 10.69 -8.59 -19.43
N TYR A 317 10.77 -8.48 -20.76
CA TYR A 317 11.53 -9.44 -21.57
C TYR A 317 13.04 -9.29 -21.41
N GLN A 318 13.55 -8.07 -21.23
CA GLN A 318 14.97 -7.85 -20.88
C GLN A 318 15.33 -8.52 -19.57
N GLY A 319 14.49 -8.43 -18.54
CA GLY A 319 14.71 -9.08 -17.25
C GLY A 319 14.57 -10.61 -17.30
N TRP A 320 13.86 -11.16 -18.29
CA TRP A 320 13.65 -12.61 -18.43
C TRP A 320 14.72 -13.31 -19.28
N ILE A 321 15.38 -12.59 -20.19
CA ILE A 321 16.48 -13.15 -20.99
C ILE A 321 17.67 -13.40 -20.06
N LYS A 322 18.12 -14.65 -20.01
CA LYS A 322 19.34 -15.02 -19.28
C LYS A 322 20.56 -14.58 -20.10
N ASP A 323 21.54 -13.99 -19.44
CA ASP A 323 22.85 -13.72 -20.05
C ASP A 323 23.45 -15.03 -20.59
N GLU A 324 23.79 -15.05 -21.89
CA GLU A 324 24.35 -16.23 -22.58
C GLU A 324 25.67 -16.68 -21.95
N ASP A 325 26.45 -15.72 -21.44
CA ASP A 325 27.70 -15.96 -20.72
C ASP A 325 27.51 -15.93 -19.19
N GLY A 326 26.26 -15.81 -18.73
CA GLY A 326 25.92 -15.73 -17.31
C GLY A 326 26.21 -17.03 -16.55
N PRO A 327 26.29 -16.98 -15.20
CA PRO A 327 26.56 -18.16 -14.37
C PRO A 327 25.61 -19.33 -14.63
N VAL A 328 24.32 -19.05 -14.84
CA VAL A 328 23.29 -20.06 -15.10
C VAL A 328 23.55 -20.78 -16.42
N MET A 329 23.77 -20.04 -17.51
CA MET A 329 24.01 -20.64 -18.83
C MET A 329 25.33 -21.43 -18.87
N ARG A 330 26.39 -20.91 -18.23
CA ARG A 330 27.66 -21.64 -18.08
C ARG A 330 27.48 -22.93 -17.30
N SER A 331 26.71 -22.92 -16.21
CA SER A 331 26.42 -24.13 -15.43
C SER A 331 25.66 -25.18 -16.23
N LEU A 332 24.69 -24.76 -17.06
CA LEU A 332 23.95 -25.68 -17.93
C LEU A 332 24.84 -26.30 -19.01
N ARG A 333 25.73 -25.51 -19.64
CA ARG A 333 26.70 -26.01 -20.62
C ARG A 333 27.70 -26.97 -19.97
N ALA A 334 28.26 -26.62 -18.81
CA ALA A 334 29.15 -27.49 -18.06
C ALA A 334 28.45 -28.81 -17.67
N GLY A 335 27.18 -28.76 -17.28
CA GLY A 335 26.38 -29.96 -17.00
C GLY A 335 26.26 -30.91 -18.19
N VAL A 336 26.26 -30.40 -19.44
CA VAL A 336 26.30 -31.23 -20.65
C VAL A 336 27.69 -31.85 -20.87
N GLU A 337 28.76 -31.12 -20.58
CA GLU A 337 30.15 -31.58 -20.72
C GLU A 337 30.52 -32.66 -19.67
N ASP A 338 30.03 -32.50 -18.44
CA ASP A 338 30.34 -33.35 -17.30
C ASP A 338 29.46 -34.60 -17.17
N ALA A 339 28.40 -34.69 -17.96
CA ALA A 339 27.41 -35.77 -17.88
C ALA A 339 28.01 -37.17 -18.11
N LYS A 340 27.70 -38.10 -17.20
CA LYS A 340 28.22 -39.48 -17.22
C LYS A 340 27.18 -40.43 -17.76
N GLY A 341 27.23 -40.62 -19.06
CA GLY A 341 26.39 -41.58 -19.77
C GLY A 341 25.20 -40.93 -20.47
N GLU A 342 24.52 -41.73 -21.29
CA GLU A 342 23.57 -41.23 -22.27
C GLU A 342 22.34 -40.56 -21.64
N ASN A 343 21.79 -41.15 -20.58
CA ASN A 343 20.61 -40.61 -19.93
C ASN A 343 20.86 -39.24 -19.24
N GLU A 344 21.97 -39.12 -18.51
CA GLU A 344 22.38 -37.86 -17.85
C GLU A 344 22.70 -36.79 -18.90
N LEU A 345 23.36 -37.16 -19.99
CA LEU A 345 23.69 -36.25 -21.08
C LEU A 345 22.44 -35.66 -21.72
N TRP A 346 21.44 -36.48 -22.02
CA TRP A 346 20.21 -36.00 -22.64
C TRP A 346 19.34 -35.18 -21.69
N LEU A 347 19.38 -35.46 -20.39
CA LEU A 347 18.72 -34.62 -19.39
C LEU A 347 19.40 -33.25 -19.27
N ALA A 348 20.73 -33.20 -19.24
CA ALA A 348 21.47 -31.94 -19.26
C ALA A 348 21.21 -31.15 -20.55
N ARG A 349 21.15 -31.84 -21.70
CA ARG A 349 20.78 -31.22 -22.99
C ARG A 349 19.36 -30.69 -23.02
N TRP A 350 18.42 -31.36 -22.37
CA TRP A 350 17.04 -30.89 -22.21
C TRP A 350 17.00 -29.56 -21.46
N GLU A 351 17.66 -29.48 -20.31
CA GLU A 351 17.68 -28.27 -19.48
C GLU A 351 18.38 -27.11 -20.19
N LEU A 352 19.51 -27.38 -20.87
CA LEU A 352 20.18 -26.38 -21.69
C LEU A 352 19.28 -25.93 -22.85
N TRP A 353 18.66 -26.87 -23.58
CA TRP A 353 17.76 -26.55 -24.69
C TRP A 353 16.57 -25.71 -24.23
N LYS A 354 15.91 -26.05 -23.12
CA LYS A 354 14.82 -25.24 -22.56
C LYS A 354 15.25 -23.81 -22.27
N ALA A 355 16.46 -23.62 -21.73
CA ALA A 355 16.99 -22.31 -21.42
C ALA A 355 17.32 -21.51 -22.70
N GLU A 356 18.00 -22.14 -23.67
CA GLU A 356 18.33 -21.53 -24.97
C GLU A 356 17.06 -21.17 -25.76
N GLU A 357 16.09 -22.07 -25.80
CA GLU A 357 14.81 -21.89 -26.48
C GLU A 357 13.94 -20.83 -25.78
N GLY A 358 13.94 -20.80 -24.44
CA GLY A 358 13.35 -19.71 -23.67
C GLY A 358 13.97 -18.36 -24.00
N ASN A 359 15.30 -18.27 -24.03
CA ASN A 359 16.02 -17.06 -24.43
C ASN A 359 15.70 -16.64 -25.87
N ARG A 360 15.65 -17.58 -26.82
CA ARG A 360 15.31 -17.31 -28.22
C ARG A 360 13.93 -16.66 -28.33
N ARG A 361 12.92 -17.26 -27.70
CA ARG A 361 11.53 -16.76 -27.73
C ARG A 361 11.39 -15.41 -27.02
N MET A 362 12.01 -15.24 -25.85
CA MET A 362 11.99 -13.94 -25.17
C MET A 362 12.74 -12.87 -25.97
N GLY A 363 13.80 -13.23 -26.69
CA GLY A 363 14.49 -12.35 -27.63
C GLY A 363 13.62 -11.94 -28.82
N GLU A 364 12.78 -12.83 -29.35
CA GLU A 364 11.78 -12.51 -30.38
C GLU A 364 10.73 -11.53 -29.85
N LYS A 365 10.13 -11.85 -28.69
CA LYS A 365 9.14 -10.99 -28.04
C LYS A 365 9.72 -9.63 -27.67
N LEU A 366 10.97 -9.58 -27.20
CA LEU A 366 11.69 -8.34 -26.94
C LEU A 366 11.82 -7.49 -28.20
N ARG A 367 12.27 -8.07 -29.32
CA ARG A 367 12.40 -7.34 -30.59
C ARG A 367 11.06 -6.79 -31.08
N ASP A 368 9.98 -7.54 -30.91
CA ASP A 368 8.65 -7.08 -31.27
C ASP A 368 8.15 -5.97 -30.33
N ALA A 369 8.38 -6.09 -29.02
CA ALA A 369 8.06 -5.06 -28.04
C ALA A 369 8.88 -3.77 -28.26
N GLU A 370 10.18 -3.88 -28.57
CA GLU A 370 11.04 -2.75 -28.93
C GLU A 370 10.53 -2.08 -30.20
N ARG A 371 10.15 -2.85 -31.22
CA ARG A 371 9.56 -2.31 -32.45
C ARG A 371 8.26 -1.56 -32.16
N LYS A 372 7.36 -2.12 -31.35
CA LYS A 372 6.11 -1.45 -30.94
C LYS A 372 6.43 -0.16 -30.17
N ARG A 373 7.32 -0.23 -29.17
CA ARG A 373 7.79 0.92 -28.40
C ARG A 373 8.34 2.02 -29.31
N ASP A 374 9.20 1.69 -30.28
CA ASP A 374 9.81 2.69 -31.16
C ASP A 374 8.78 3.36 -32.09
N VAL A 375 7.73 2.63 -32.47
CA VAL A 375 6.62 3.14 -33.28
C VAL A 375 5.66 4.02 -32.47
N GLU A 376 5.35 3.61 -31.24
CA GLU A 376 4.35 4.25 -30.39
C GLU A 376 4.93 5.34 -29.48
N PHE A 377 6.22 5.25 -29.13
CA PHE A 377 6.94 6.17 -28.25
C PHE A 377 8.16 6.80 -28.94
N PRO A 378 8.01 7.47 -30.10
CA PRO A 378 9.13 8.13 -30.76
C PRO A 378 9.73 9.21 -29.83
N GLY A 379 11.02 9.07 -29.51
CA GLY A 379 11.69 9.98 -28.56
C GLY A 379 11.23 9.84 -27.11
N GLY A 380 10.65 8.68 -26.73
CA GLY A 380 10.21 8.38 -25.38
C GLY A 380 8.85 8.98 -25.00
N LYS A 381 8.10 9.54 -25.95
CA LYS A 381 6.77 10.13 -25.71
C LYS A 381 5.69 9.39 -26.48
N TYR A 382 4.57 9.09 -25.80
CA TYR A 382 3.46 8.42 -26.45
C TYR A 382 2.90 9.27 -27.60
N ARG A 383 2.93 8.71 -28.82
CA ARG A 383 2.58 9.43 -30.04
C ARG A 383 1.11 9.85 -30.07
N LYS A 384 0.25 9.10 -29.39
CA LYS A 384 -1.21 9.25 -29.40
C LYS A 384 -1.74 9.77 -28.06
N GLU A 385 -0.99 10.64 -27.38
CA GLU A 385 -1.36 11.20 -26.08
C GLU A 385 -2.78 11.78 -26.05
N LYS A 386 -3.19 12.51 -27.10
CA LYS A 386 -4.57 13.03 -27.19
C LYS A 386 -5.64 11.94 -27.34
N GLU A 387 -5.27 10.76 -27.84
CA GLU A 387 -6.18 9.61 -27.98
C GLU A 387 -6.35 8.84 -26.64
N LEU A 388 -5.61 9.18 -25.58
CA LEU A 388 -5.80 8.56 -24.25
C LEU A 388 -7.22 8.76 -23.71
N ILE A 389 -7.91 9.83 -24.13
CA ILE A 389 -9.32 10.06 -23.79
C ILE A 389 -10.24 8.90 -24.22
N PHE A 390 -9.88 8.16 -25.29
CA PHE A 390 -10.66 6.98 -25.68
C PHE A 390 -10.53 5.86 -24.65
N GLY A 391 -9.33 5.65 -24.10
CA GLY A 391 -9.10 4.71 -23.01
C GLY A 391 -9.80 5.13 -21.72
N GLU A 392 -9.75 6.43 -21.37
CA GLU A 392 -10.49 6.99 -20.23
C GLU A 392 -12.00 6.69 -20.36
N ILE A 393 -12.59 6.96 -21.53
CA ILE A 393 -14.02 6.69 -21.76
C ILE A 393 -14.34 5.20 -21.69
N SER A 394 -13.50 4.33 -22.27
CA SER A 394 -13.69 2.88 -22.18
C SER A 394 -13.66 2.40 -20.73
N GLY A 395 -12.66 2.82 -19.94
CA GLY A 395 -12.56 2.48 -18.53
C GLY A 395 -13.74 2.98 -17.71
N LEU A 396 -14.19 4.23 -17.94
CA LEU A 396 -15.38 4.79 -17.27
C LEU A 396 -16.66 4.05 -17.67
N TYR A 397 -16.79 3.64 -18.92
CA TYR A 397 -17.95 2.88 -19.40
C TYR A 397 -18.01 1.48 -18.78
N GLU A 398 -16.88 0.76 -18.74
CA GLU A 398 -16.76 -0.53 -18.05
C GLU A 398 -17.05 -0.40 -16.56
N GLY A 399 -16.45 0.60 -15.90
CA GLY A 399 -16.69 0.91 -14.50
C GLY A 399 -18.15 1.22 -14.20
N MET A 400 -18.80 2.06 -15.02
CA MET A 400 -20.23 2.38 -14.89
C MET A 400 -21.09 1.11 -14.94
N TRP A 401 -20.85 0.21 -15.89
CA TRP A 401 -21.62 -1.03 -16.00
C TRP A 401 -21.32 -2.02 -14.86
N ALA A 402 -20.09 -2.04 -14.34
CA ALA A 402 -19.78 -2.78 -13.12
C ALA A 402 -20.60 -2.28 -11.93
N ARG A 403 -20.63 -0.97 -11.69
CA ARG A 403 -21.43 -0.39 -10.60
C ARG A 403 -22.93 -0.56 -10.79
N ARG A 404 -23.41 -0.59 -12.03
CA ARG A 404 -24.82 -0.91 -12.31
C ARG A 404 -25.17 -2.35 -11.94
N ARG A 405 -24.25 -3.31 -12.12
CA ARG A 405 -24.45 -4.68 -11.63
C ARG A 405 -24.39 -4.74 -10.11
N ASP A 406 -23.45 -4.05 -9.47
CA ASP A 406 -23.38 -3.99 -8.00
C ASP A 406 -24.71 -3.53 -7.40
N VAL A 407 -25.35 -2.51 -8.00
CA VAL A 407 -26.70 -2.06 -7.62
C VAL A 407 -27.74 -3.15 -7.84
N ALA A 408 -27.74 -3.81 -9.01
CA ALA A 408 -28.70 -4.87 -9.32
C ALA A 408 -28.57 -6.09 -8.39
N ASP A 409 -27.35 -6.47 -8.02
CA ASP A 409 -27.07 -7.59 -7.13
C ASP A 409 -27.58 -7.28 -5.71
N VAL A 410 -27.33 -6.07 -5.20
CA VAL A 410 -27.86 -5.65 -3.89
C VAL A 410 -29.40 -5.55 -3.92
N GLN A 411 -29.99 -5.07 -5.01
CA GLN A 411 -31.46 -5.06 -5.17
C GLN A 411 -32.03 -6.48 -5.19
N ALA A 412 -31.35 -7.44 -5.81
CA ALA A 412 -31.76 -8.84 -5.82
C ALA A 412 -31.70 -9.46 -4.40
N GLU A 413 -30.63 -9.18 -3.65
CA GLU A 413 -30.46 -9.63 -2.25
C GLU A 413 -31.55 -9.05 -1.33
N ILE A 414 -31.87 -7.76 -1.49
CA ILE A 414 -32.98 -7.12 -0.77
C ILE A 414 -34.31 -7.82 -1.10
N LYS A 415 -34.57 -8.05 -2.39
CA LYS A 415 -35.81 -8.69 -2.84
C LYS A 415 -35.93 -10.13 -2.31
N GLU A 416 -34.85 -10.90 -2.32
CA GLU A 416 -34.83 -12.25 -1.74
C GLU A 416 -35.16 -12.23 -0.24
N THR A 417 -34.62 -11.26 0.49
CA THR A 417 -34.93 -11.06 1.92
C THR A 417 -36.41 -10.73 2.15
N GLU A 418 -36.99 -9.87 1.32
CA GLU A 418 -38.41 -9.52 1.36
C GLU A 418 -39.31 -10.72 1.00
N ASP A 419 -38.95 -11.47 -0.04
CA ASP A 419 -39.67 -12.67 -0.50
C ASP A 419 -39.66 -13.78 0.58
N ASP A 420 -38.59 -13.85 1.37
CA ASP A 420 -38.47 -14.70 2.57
C ASP A 420 -39.34 -14.24 3.75
N GLY A 421 -40.02 -13.10 3.63
CA GLY A 421 -40.84 -12.50 4.68
C GLY A 421 -40.04 -11.92 5.85
N LYS A 422 -38.74 -11.65 5.65
CA LYS A 422 -37.86 -11.05 6.65
C LYS A 422 -37.79 -9.54 6.45
N ASP A 423 -37.60 -8.80 7.53
CA ASP A 423 -37.32 -7.37 7.45
C ASP A 423 -35.95 -7.14 6.82
N VAL A 424 -35.87 -6.26 5.81
CA VAL A 424 -34.61 -5.91 5.14
C VAL A 424 -33.66 -5.25 6.13
N PRO A 425 -32.47 -5.83 6.37
CA PRO A 425 -31.44 -5.25 7.24
C PRO A 425 -31.11 -3.81 6.85
N SER A 426 -30.92 -2.93 7.86
CA SER A 426 -30.50 -1.55 7.61
C SER A 426 -29.17 -1.47 6.85
N ALA A 427 -28.26 -2.43 7.09
CA ALA A 427 -26.99 -2.54 6.39
C ALA A 427 -27.17 -2.71 4.87
N LEU A 428 -28.13 -3.54 4.43
CA LEU A 428 -28.40 -3.72 3.00
C LEU A 428 -28.96 -2.45 2.34
N LYS A 429 -29.80 -1.69 3.07
CA LYS A 429 -30.31 -0.39 2.58
C LYS A 429 -29.19 0.63 2.43
N SER A 430 -28.27 0.71 3.41
CA SER A 430 -27.09 1.57 3.33
C SER A 430 -26.17 1.17 2.17
N LYS A 431 -25.94 -0.14 1.98
CA LYS A 431 -25.16 -0.69 0.87
C LYS A 431 -25.77 -0.30 -0.48
N LEU A 432 -27.09 -0.40 -0.64
CA LEU A 432 -27.78 0.02 -1.87
C LEU A 432 -27.59 1.52 -2.13
N LEU A 433 -27.82 2.37 -1.12
CA LEU A 433 -27.67 3.82 -1.25
C LEU A 433 -26.24 4.21 -1.66
N HIS A 434 -25.25 3.54 -1.07
CA HIS A 434 -23.85 3.74 -1.40
C HIS A 434 -23.53 3.32 -2.85
N ALA A 435 -23.97 2.13 -3.26
CA ALA A 435 -23.79 1.63 -4.63
C ALA A 435 -24.44 2.56 -5.67
N GLU A 436 -25.66 3.06 -5.40
CA GLU A 436 -26.34 4.03 -6.26
C GLU A 436 -25.61 5.38 -6.34
N LYS A 437 -25.00 5.83 -5.23
CA LYS A 437 -24.19 7.05 -5.22
C LYS A 437 -22.96 6.90 -6.10
N ILE A 438 -22.22 5.79 -5.99
CA ILE A 438 -21.04 5.52 -6.81
C ILE A 438 -21.43 5.39 -8.29
N LEU A 439 -22.52 4.69 -8.62
CA LEU A 439 -23.00 4.59 -10.00
C LEU A 439 -23.23 5.98 -10.63
N LYS A 440 -23.88 6.89 -9.90
CA LYS A 440 -24.12 8.26 -10.37
C LYS A 440 -22.83 9.04 -10.63
N VAL A 441 -21.78 8.81 -9.82
CA VAL A 441 -20.46 9.41 -10.05
C VAL A 441 -19.89 8.92 -11.38
N TYR A 442 -19.91 7.62 -11.63
CA TYR A 442 -19.42 7.04 -12.89
C TYR A 442 -20.24 7.48 -14.11
N GLU A 443 -21.57 7.59 -13.99
CA GLU A 443 -22.43 8.13 -15.06
C GLU A 443 -22.05 9.59 -15.40
N LYS A 444 -21.86 10.44 -14.38
CA LYS A 444 -21.42 11.83 -14.58
C LYS A 444 -20.02 11.91 -15.20
N ALA A 445 -19.07 11.11 -14.70
CA ALA A 445 -17.70 11.06 -15.20
C ALA A 445 -17.64 10.62 -16.66
N TYR A 446 -18.38 9.57 -17.01
CA TYR A 446 -18.48 9.06 -18.38
C TYR A 446 -19.04 10.13 -19.33
N GLU A 447 -20.14 10.81 -18.98
CA GLU A 447 -20.72 11.85 -19.84
C GLU A 447 -19.79 13.08 -19.97
N ALA A 448 -19.07 13.45 -18.91
CA ALA A 448 -18.07 14.51 -18.97
C ALA A 448 -16.90 14.15 -19.91
N ALA A 449 -16.32 12.96 -19.75
CA ALA A 449 -15.25 12.47 -20.63
C ALA A 449 -15.71 12.36 -22.10
N ARG A 450 -16.95 11.91 -22.32
CA ARG A 450 -17.56 11.85 -23.65
C ARG A 450 -17.73 13.22 -24.28
N ALA A 451 -18.14 14.23 -23.52
CA ALA A 451 -18.24 15.60 -23.99
C ALA A 451 -16.86 16.17 -24.39
N ASP A 452 -15.82 15.89 -23.59
CA ASP A 452 -14.44 16.29 -23.89
C ASP A 452 -13.90 15.60 -25.15
N MET A 453 -14.24 14.33 -25.35
CA MET A 453 -13.91 13.59 -26.57
C MET A 453 -14.63 14.13 -27.79
N GLU A 454 -15.93 14.43 -27.73
CA GLU A 454 -16.64 15.02 -28.87
C GLU A 454 -16.09 16.42 -29.21
N SER A 455 -15.68 17.19 -28.21
CA SER A 455 -15.01 18.48 -28.40
C SER A 455 -13.65 18.33 -29.10
N SER A 456 -12.86 17.32 -28.70
CA SER A 456 -11.51 17.08 -29.21
C SER A 456 -11.47 16.30 -30.53
N PHE A 457 -12.46 15.43 -30.77
CA PHE A 457 -12.59 14.52 -31.90
C PHE A 457 -14.03 14.45 -32.43
N PRO A 458 -14.58 15.54 -33.01
CA PRO A 458 -15.98 15.60 -33.41
C PRO A 458 -16.41 14.47 -34.34
N GLY A 459 -17.53 13.83 -34.03
CA GLY A 459 -18.12 12.74 -34.83
C GLY A 459 -17.39 11.40 -34.75
N ARG A 460 -16.37 11.25 -33.90
CA ARG A 460 -15.69 9.98 -33.68
C ARG A 460 -16.46 9.16 -32.63
N SER A 461 -16.92 7.97 -33.00
CA SER A 461 -17.60 7.05 -32.08
C SER A 461 -16.63 6.03 -31.49
N ILE A 462 -16.88 5.64 -30.24
CA ILE A 462 -16.21 4.51 -29.60
C ILE A 462 -17.05 3.26 -29.81
N ALA A 463 -16.43 2.18 -30.27
CA ALA A 463 -17.02 0.86 -30.26
C ALA A 463 -16.65 0.19 -28.94
N PHE A 464 -17.65 -0.04 -28.10
CA PHE A 464 -17.48 -0.82 -26.88
C PHE A 464 -17.63 -2.31 -27.23
N GLY A 465 -16.81 -3.16 -26.62
CA GLY A 465 -16.89 -4.59 -26.86
C GLY A 465 -18.17 -5.22 -26.30
N ARG A 466 -18.49 -6.40 -26.86
CA ARG A 466 -19.69 -7.14 -26.46
C ARG A 466 -19.47 -7.77 -25.08
N GLY A 467 -20.55 -7.84 -24.30
CA GLY A 467 -20.54 -8.43 -22.96
C GLY A 467 -20.28 -7.44 -21.81
N ILE A 468 -19.81 -6.21 -22.06
CA ILE A 468 -19.59 -5.22 -20.98
C ILE A 468 -20.90 -4.94 -20.21
N GLN A 469 -22.02 -4.78 -20.93
CA GLN A 469 -23.30 -4.44 -20.32
C GLN A 469 -23.87 -5.57 -19.45
N THR A 470 -23.64 -6.82 -19.85
CA THR A 470 -24.24 -8.00 -19.21
C THR A 470 -23.31 -8.68 -18.21
N LEU A 471 -22.03 -8.79 -18.53
CA LEU A 471 -21.01 -9.51 -17.78
C LEU A 471 -19.92 -8.59 -17.20
N GLY A 472 -19.78 -7.36 -17.71
CA GLY A 472 -18.76 -6.43 -17.23
C GLY A 472 -17.39 -6.60 -17.81
N LEU A 473 -17.30 -7.45 -18.82
CA LEU A 473 -16.06 -7.80 -19.45
C LEU A 473 -16.23 -7.55 -20.93
N ASP A 474 -15.24 -6.90 -21.52
CA ASP A 474 -15.10 -6.88 -22.97
C ASP A 474 -14.68 -8.28 -23.43
N LEU A 475 -15.65 -9.07 -23.89
CA LEU A 475 -15.41 -10.44 -24.33
C LEU A 475 -14.55 -10.48 -25.60
N ASP A 476 -14.68 -9.48 -26.47
CA ASP A 476 -13.91 -9.38 -27.71
C ASP A 476 -12.44 -9.09 -27.39
N ALA A 477 -12.17 -8.11 -26.51
CA ALA A 477 -10.82 -7.81 -26.03
C ALA A 477 -10.22 -8.98 -25.24
N ARG A 478 -11.01 -9.68 -24.43
CA ARG A 478 -10.56 -10.87 -23.69
C ARG A 478 -10.13 -11.98 -24.64
N ILE A 479 -10.91 -12.29 -25.68
CA ILE A 479 -10.52 -13.26 -26.72
C ILE A 479 -9.22 -12.81 -27.39
N ALA A 480 -9.12 -11.55 -27.81
CA ALA A 480 -7.93 -11.01 -28.46
C ALA A 480 -6.66 -11.14 -27.59
N SER A 481 -6.79 -10.95 -26.26
CA SER A 481 -5.69 -11.12 -25.31
C SER A 481 -5.26 -12.59 -25.10
N LEU A 482 -6.17 -13.54 -25.24
CA LEU A 482 -5.92 -14.97 -25.02
C LEU A 482 -5.34 -15.66 -26.26
N THR A 483 -5.70 -15.22 -27.46
CA THR A 483 -5.25 -15.83 -28.72
C THR A 483 -3.73 -15.96 -28.83
N PRO A 484 -2.90 -14.94 -28.55
CA PRO A 484 -1.44 -15.06 -28.63
C PRO A 484 -0.86 -16.10 -27.65
N ASN A 485 -1.47 -16.26 -26.48
CA ASN A 485 -1.02 -17.25 -25.49
C ASN A 485 -1.30 -18.68 -25.94
N ILE A 486 -2.41 -18.90 -26.65
CA ILE A 486 -2.78 -20.18 -27.25
C ILE A 486 -1.81 -20.52 -28.39
N GLU A 487 -1.53 -19.56 -29.27
CA GLU A 487 -0.57 -19.73 -30.37
C GLU A 487 0.84 -20.05 -29.82
N ASP A 488 1.30 -19.32 -28.81
CA ASP A 488 2.60 -19.54 -28.14
C ASP A 488 2.69 -20.92 -27.46
N ALA A 489 1.61 -21.37 -26.81
CA ALA A 489 1.55 -22.69 -26.18
C ALA A 489 1.55 -23.81 -27.24
N GLN A 490 0.82 -23.65 -28.35
CA GLN A 490 0.82 -24.61 -29.46
C GLN A 490 2.19 -24.73 -30.11
N GLN A 491 2.86 -23.61 -30.34
CA GLN A 491 4.20 -23.60 -30.91
C GLN A 491 5.19 -24.34 -29.99
N GLN A 492 5.16 -24.07 -28.69
CA GLN A 492 6.01 -24.77 -27.70
C GLN A 492 5.77 -26.28 -27.70
N LEU A 493 4.52 -26.71 -27.74
CA LEU A 493 4.20 -28.15 -27.80
C LEU A 493 4.79 -28.81 -29.05
N GLN A 494 4.77 -28.13 -30.20
CA GLN A 494 5.38 -28.64 -31.43
C GLN A 494 6.91 -28.70 -31.32
N GLU A 495 7.54 -27.67 -30.77
CA GLU A 495 8.99 -27.59 -30.58
C GLU A 495 9.50 -28.69 -29.63
N ILE A 496 8.83 -28.91 -28.51
CA ILE A 496 9.18 -29.98 -27.55
C ILE A 496 8.99 -31.35 -28.18
N ARG A 497 7.88 -31.60 -28.89
CA ARG A 497 7.65 -32.89 -29.57
C ARG A 497 8.70 -33.15 -30.66
N ALA A 498 9.11 -32.11 -31.39
CA ALA A 498 10.18 -32.22 -32.38
C ALA A 498 11.54 -32.50 -31.70
N TRP A 499 11.83 -31.89 -30.55
CA TRP A 499 13.01 -32.19 -29.76
C TRP A 499 13.00 -33.64 -29.25
N MET A 500 11.88 -34.09 -28.68
CA MET A 500 11.71 -35.45 -28.18
C MET A 500 11.90 -36.52 -29.27
N SER A 501 11.56 -36.24 -30.53
CA SER A 501 11.74 -37.18 -31.64
C SER A 501 13.22 -37.53 -31.92
N GLN A 502 14.15 -36.76 -31.36
CA GLN A 502 15.60 -36.94 -31.50
C GLN A 502 16.21 -37.76 -30.35
N LEU A 503 15.43 -38.08 -29.31
CA LEU A 503 15.92 -38.79 -28.13
C LEU A 503 16.21 -40.27 -28.43
N PRO A 504 17.34 -40.82 -27.97
CA PRO A 504 17.59 -42.25 -28.00
C PRO A 504 16.77 -42.97 -26.92
N ASP A 505 16.54 -44.28 -27.12
CA ASP A 505 15.76 -45.12 -26.18
C ASP A 505 16.34 -45.14 -24.76
N ALA A 506 17.65 -44.92 -24.60
CA ALA A 506 18.32 -44.90 -23.31
C ALA A 506 18.09 -43.60 -22.50
N ALA A 507 17.54 -42.54 -23.10
CA ALA A 507 17.34 -41.23 -22.47
C ALA A 507 16.01 -41.13 -21.70
N VAL A 508 15.74 -42.10 -20.82
CA VAL A 508 14.47 -42.25 -20.10
C VAL A 508 14.11 -41.01 -19.27
N GLN A 509 15.06 -40.42 -18.54
CA GLN A 509 14.80 -39.26 -17.68
C GLN A 509 14.52 -37.99 -18.50
N ALA A 510 15.27 -37.78 -19.57
CA ALA A 510 15.05 -36.64 -20.46
C ALA A 510 13.68 -36.72 -21.14
N LYS A 511 13.27 -37.93 -21.54
CA LYS A 511 11.94 -38.19 -22.09
C LYS A 511 10.85 -37.89 -21.07
N GLN A 512 10.97 -38.39 -19.84
CA GLN A 512 10.01 -38.11 -18.78
C GLN A 512 9.92 -36.60 -18.48
N ALA A 513 11.06 -35.90 -18.37
CA ALA A 513 11.07 -34.47 -18.11
C ALA A 513 10.41 -33.65 -19.23
N ALA A 514 10.56 -34.07 -20.49
CA ALA A 514 9.88 -33.46 -21.62
C ALA A 514 8.38 -33.79 -21.66
N GLU A 515 7.98 -35.01 -21.28
CA GLU A 515 6.57 -35.39 -21.14
C GLU A 515 5.87 -34.58 -20.03
N ASP A 516 6.53 -34.39 -18.90
CA ASP A 516 6.01 -33.57 -17.78
C ASP A 516 5.79 -32.11 -18.21
N GLU A 517 6.73 -31.53 -18.99
CA GLU A 517 6.59 -30.18 -19.54
C GLU A 517 5.44 -30.10 -20.56
N ILE A 518 5.29 -31.11 -21.42
CA ILE A 518 4.15 -31.21 -22.34
C ILE A 518 2.84 -31.22 -21.55
N LEU A 519 2.73 -32.02 -20.50
CA LEU A 519 1.52 -32.08 -19.67
C LEU A 519 1.19 -30.71 -19.05
N GLY A 520 2.20 -30.01 -18.54
CA GLY A 520 2.04 -28.65 -18.01
C GLY A 520 1.60 -27.64 -19.07
N LEU A 521 2.12 -27.72 -20.29
CA LEU A 521 1.73 -26.88 -21.41
C LEU A 521 0.33 -27.21 -21.94
N GLU A 522 -0.03 -28.49 -22.06
CA GLU A 522 -1.36 -28.94 -22.47
C GLU A 522 -2.43 -28.48 -21.47
N SER A 523 -2.14 -28.56 -20.17
CA SER A 523 -3.04 -28.03 -19.13
C SER A 523 -3.27 -26.52 -19.28
N ARG A 524 -2.21 -25.73 -19.50
CA ARG A 524 -2.34 -24.28 -19.75
C ARG A 524 -3.11 -23.98 -21.04
N PHE A 525 -2.79 -24.71 -22.11
CA PHE A 525 -3.47 -24.58 -23.40
C PHE A 525 -4.98 -24.86 -23.27
N GLU A 526 -5.37 -25.95 -22.61
CA GLU A 526 -6.78 -26.29 -22.37
C GLU A 526 -7.48 -25.25 -21.50
N ALA A 527 -6.79 -24.69 -20.49
CA ALA A 527 -7.34 -23.60 -19.69
C ALA A 527 -7.64 -22.35 -20.54
N TYR A 528 -6.72 -21.93 -21.41
CA TYR A 528 -6.94 -20.79 -22.31
C TYR A 528 -8.05 -21.06 -23.34
N MET A 529 -8.06 -22.26 -23.93
CA MET A 529 -9.11 -22.69 -24.86
C MET A 529 -10.49 -22.73 -24.19
N GLY A 530 -10.56 -23.21 -22.94
CA GLY A 530 -11.77 -23.18 -22.13
C GLY A 530 -12.29 -21.77 -21.90
N GLN A 531 -11.39 -20.81 -21.61
CA GLN A 531 -11.76 -19.40 -21.47
C GLN A 531 -12.27 -18.79 -22.78
N ILE A 532 -11.60 -19.01 -23.92
CA ILE A 532 -12.08 -18.53 -25.23
C ILE A 532 -13.44 -19.14 -25.57
N ARG A 533 -13.63 -20.43 -25.29
CA ARG A 533 -14.91 -21.09 -25.52
C ARG A 533 -16.02 -20.46 -24.70
N GLY A 534 -15.80 -20.23 -23.40
CA GLY A 534 -16.75 -19.55 -22.54
C GLY A 534 -17.08 -18.13 -23.02
N CYS A 535 -16.08 -17.39 -23.50
CA CYS A 535 -16.31 -16.06 -24.08
C CYS A 535 -17.15 -16.15 -25.37
N THR A 536 -16.82 -17.10 -26.27
CA THR A 536 -17.55 -17.31 -27.53
C THR A 536 -19.00 -17.74 -27.27
N GLU A 537 -19.23 -18.69 -26.36
CA GLU A 537 -20.58 -19.14 -25.98
C GLU A 537 -21.41 -17.99 -25.40
N ALA A 538 -20.81 -17.13 -24.57
CA ALA A 538 -21.46 -15.94 -24.05
C ALA A 538 -21.81 -14.93 -25.17
N LEU A 539 -20.92 -14.75 -26.16
CA LEU A 539 -21.20 -13.91 -27.33
C LEU A 539 -22.37 -14.45 -28.16
N GLU A 540 -22.41 -15.75 -28.42
CA GLU A 540 -23.51 -16.39 -29.15
C GLU A 540 -24.85 -16.26 -28.41
N GLU A 541 -24.83 -16.33 -27.07
CA GLU A 541 -26.02 -16.08 -26.25
C GLU A 541 -26.52 -14.64 -26.38
N LEU A 542 -25.62 -13.67 -26.40
CA LEU A 542 -25.96 -12.26 -26.58
C LEU A 542 -26.56 -12.00 -27.96
N ASP A 543 -25.95 -12.56 -29.01
CA ASP A 543 -26.45 -12.44 -30.39
C ASP A 543 -27.85 -13.07 -30.52
N ARG A 544 -28.12 -14.19 -29.84
CA ARG A 544 -29.44 -14.84 -29.83
C ARG A 544 -30.51 -14.04 -29.09
N LYS A 545 -30.13 -13.27 -28.06
CA LYS A 545 -31.06 -12.39 -27.34
C LYS A 545 -31.35 -11.10 -28.09
N ALA A 546 -30.47 -10.69 -28.99
CA ALA A 546 -30.60 -9.46 -29.78
C ALA A 546 -31.41 -9.62 -31.08
N GLY A 547 -31.51 -10.84 -31.61
CA GLY A 547 -32.32 -11.20 -32.78
C GLY A 547 -33.69 -11.74 -32.41
#